data_AF-A0A1H7TF74-F1
#
_entry.id   AF-A0A1H7TF74-F1
#
_cell.length_a   1.000
_cell.length_b   1.000
_cell.length_c   1.000
_cell.angle_alpha   90.00
_cell.angle_beta   90.00
_cell.angle_gamma   90.00
#
_symmetry.space_group_name_H-M   'P 1'
#
loop_
_entity.id
_entity.type
_entity.pdbx_description
1 polymer ?
#
loop_
_entity_poly.entity_id
_entity_poly.type
_entity_poly.pdbx_seq_one_letter_code
_entity_poly.pdbx_strand_id
1 'polypeptide(L)'
;MKFITKLKFILTITITAGHAYATDTKEKIEHSMASVEKECAGYASVLTNAKWEAVKSKAKEQGKEIPDNYRDSLYKIELYQCVTIQKIQIMNMVKGITSESEWSKMGGETTLKRLNNELKKTI
;
A
#
# COMPACT_ATOMS: atom_id res chain seq x y z
N MET A 1 -2.82 -29.99 11.90
CA MET A 1 -2.16 -28.74 11.44
C MET A 1 -1.31 -29.05 10.21
N LYS A 2 -1.73 -28.60 9.02
CA LYS A 2 -0.97 -28.70 7.77
C LYS A 2 -0.83 -27.28 7.22
N PHE A 3 0.26 -26.63 7.58
CA PHE A 3 0.67 -25.35 7.01
C PHE A 3 1.66 -25.63 5.87
N ILE A 4 1.66 -24.76 4.86
CA ILE A 4 2.64 -24.67 3.77
C ILE A 4 2.45 -25.68 2.63
N THR A 5 1.45 -25.47 1.78
CA THR A 5 1.56 -25.87 0.36
C THR A 5 0.53 -25.10 -0.47
N LYS A 6 0.95 -23.96 -1.06
CA LYS A 6 0.42 -23.35 -2.30
C LYS A 6 0.89 -21.89 -2.39
N LEU A 7 2.18 -21.69 -2.60
CA LEU A 7 2.67 -20.44 -3.19
C LEU A 7 3.95 -20.73 -3.99
N LYS A 8 3.82 -21.60 -4.99
CA LYS A 8 4.82 -21.72 -6.06
C LYS A 8 4.38 -20.80 -7.19
N PHE A 9 4.64 -19.50 -7.06
CA PHE A 9 4.64 -18.60 -8.20
C PHE A 9 6.02 -18.75 -8.86
N ILE A 10 6.16 -19.76 -9.72
CA ILE A 10 7.38 -19.96 -10.51
C ILE A 10 7.35 -18.91 -11.61
N LEU A 11 8.03 -17.79 -11.36
CA LEU A 11 8.29 -16.73 -12.33
C LEU A 11 9.39 -17.24 -13.29
N THR A 12 9.00 -18.06 -14.28
CA THR A 12 9.92 -18.42 -15.37
C THR A 12 9.84 -17.30 -16.41
N ILE A 13 10.79 -16.36 -16.36
CA ILE A 13 10.92 -15.31 -17.35
C ILE A 13 11.88 -15.80 -18.42
N THR A 14 11.33 -16.30 -19.53
CA THR A 14 12.10 -16.52 -20.76
C THR A 14 12.36 -15.16 -21.40
N ILE A 15 13.63 -14.78 -21.48
CA ILE A 15 14.10 -13.50 -22.04
C ILE A 15 13.94 -13.54 -23.56
N THR A 16 12.86 -12.96 -24.08
CA THR A 16 12.78 -12.53 -25.48
C THR A 16 11.92 -11.26 -25.60
N ALA A 17 12.50 -10.23 -26.23
CA ALA A 17 11.91 -8.93 -26.61
C ALA A 17 11.72 -7.87 -25.49
N GLY A 18 12.78 -7.07 -25.26
CA GLY A 18 12.86 -5.97 -24.28
C GLY A 18 11.93 -4.75 -24.50
N HIS A 19 10.95 -4.81 -25.39
CA HIS A 19 9.89 -3.79 -25.50
C HIS A 19 8.52 -4.31 -25.06
N ALA A 20 8.18 -5.57 -25.36
CA ALA A 20 6.93 -6.19 -24.92
C ALA A 20 6.92 -6.47 -23.40
N TYR A 21 8.10 -6.77 -22.84
CA TYR A 21 8.25 -7.05 -21.41
C TYR A 21 8.05 -5.81 -20.54
N ALA A 22 8.49 -4.64 -21.00
CA ALA A 22 8.33 -3.38 -20.28
C ALA A 22 6.86 -2.92 -20.23
N THR A 23 6.11 -3.10 -21.32
CA THR A 23 4.67 -2.79 -21.37
C THR A 23 3.83 -3.73 -20.51
N ASP A 24 4.09 -5.04 -20.55
CA ASP A 24 3.40 -6.04 -19.71
C ASP A 24 3.72 -5.84 -18.22
N THR A 25 4.98 -5.50 -17.89
CA THR A 25 5.39 -5.18 -16.52
C THR A 25 4.71 -3.91 -16.02
N LYS A 26 4.61 -2.85 -16.84
CA LYS A 26 3.93 -1.61 -16.49
C LYS A 26 2.44 -1.81 -16.23
N GLU A 27 1.75 -2.53 -17.11
CA GLU A 27 0.31 -2.82 -16.98
C GLU A 27 0.02 -3.66 -15.72
N LYS A 28 0.87 -4.65 -15.41
CA LYS A 28 0.78 -5.44 -14.18
C LYS A 28 1.02 -4.60 -12.92
N ILE A 29 1.95 -3.64 -12.97
CA ILE A 29 2.20 -2.71 -11.85
C ILE A 29 0.97 -1.81 -11.64
N GLU A 30 0.42 -1.23 -12.71
CA GLU A 30 -0.76 -0.38 -12.64
C GLU A 30 -1.99 -1.14 -12.13
N HIS A 31 -2.19 -2.38 -12.60
CA HIS A 31 -3.24 -3.26 -12.09
C HIS A 31 -3.05 -3.61 -10.61
N SER A 32 -1.81 -3.93 -10.20
CA SER A 32 -1.49 -4.22 -8.80
C SER A 32 -1.77 -2.98 -7.93
N MET A 33 -1.36 -1.79 -8.37
CA MET A 33 -1.63 -0.53 -7.67
C MET A 33 -3.13 -0.23 -7.54
N ALA A 34 -3.95 -0.60 -8.51
CA ALA A 34 -5.41 -0.44 -8.46
C ALA A 34 -6.07 -1.43 -7.47
N SER A 35 -5.53 -2.65 -7.35
CA SER A 35 -6.06 -3.66 -6.41
C SER A 35 -5.78 -3.36 -4.94
N VAL A 36 -4.70 -2.61 -4.65
CA VAL A 36 -4.26 -2.26 -3.29
C VAL A 36 -5.34 -1.56 -2.47
N GLU A 37 -6.13 -0.67 -3.07
CA GLU A 37 -7.16 0.08 -2.33
C GLU A 37 -8.25 -0.84 -1.78
N LYS A 38 -8.65 -1.85 -2.57
CA LYS A 38 -9.63 -2.86 -2.16
C LYS A 38 -9.09 -3.74 -1.03
N GLU A 39 -7.82 -4.15 -1.11
CA GLU A 39 -7.17 -4.95 -0.07
C GLU A 39 -7.01 -4.17 1.23
N CYS A 40 -6.68 -2.88 1.13
CA CYS A 40 -6.49 -2.00 2.28
C CYS A 40 -7.79 -1.61 2.99
N ALA A 41 -8.94 -1.61 2.31
CA ALA A 41 -10.23 -1.26 2.93
C ALA A 41 -10.57 -2.16 4.13
N GLY A 42 -10.37 -3.47 3.99
CA GLY A 42 -10.60 -4.43 5.08
C GLY A 42 -9.68 -4.20 6.27
N TYR A 43 -8.38 -4.03 6.00
CA TYR A 43 -7.38 -3.76 7.02
C TYR A 43 -7.64 -2.44 7.77
N ALA A 44 -7.93 -1.37 7.03
CA ALA A 44 -8.24 -0.05 7.58
C ALA A 44 -9.48 -0.08 8.50
N SER A 45 -10.51 -0.83 8.12
CA SER A 45 -11.72 -1.01 8.94
C SER A 45 -11.41 -1.68 10.28
N VAL A 46 -10.63 -2.77 10.27
CA VAL A 46 -10.22 -3.49 11.49
C VAL A 46 -9.42 -2.58 12.42
N LEU A 47 -8.42 -1.87 11.87
CA LEU A 47 -7.58 -0.97 12.66
C LEU A 47 -8.33 0.22 13.23
N THR A 48 -9.23 0.80 12.44
CA THR A 48 -10.10 1.89 12.89
C THR A 48 -10.94 1.42 14.07
N ASN A 49 -11.58 0.26 13.98
CA ASN A 49 -12.39 -0.27 15.08
C ASN A 49 -11.56 -0.50 16.35
N ALA A 50 -10.38 -1.12 16.20
CA ALA A 50 -9.50 -1.38 17.34
C ALA A 50 -9.04 -0.08 18.02
N LYS A 51 -8.65 0.94 17.26
CA LYS A 51 -8.22 2.24 17.77
C LYS A 51 -9.39 3.07 18.32
N TRP A 52 -10.56 3.00 17.68
CA TRP A 52 -11.73 3.80 18.04
C TRP A 52 -12.27 3.47 19.43
N GLU A 53 -12.30 2.20 19.81
CA GLU A 53 -12.72 1.82 21.17
C GLU A 53 -11.80 2.41 22.25
N ALA A 54 -10.49 2.40 22.02
CA ALA A 54 -9.53 3.02 22.94
C ALA A 54 -9.70 4.55 23.02
N VAL A 55 -9.92 5.21 21.87
CA VAL A 55 -10.17 6.66 21.80
C VAL A 55 -11.45 7.03 22.56
N LYS A 56 -12.56 6.31 22.35
CA LYS A 56 -13.81 6.53 23.07
C LYS A 56 -13.66 6.33 24.58
N SER A 57 -13.00 5.25 25.01
CA SER A 57 -12.78 4.97 26.44
C SER A 57 -12.04 6.14 27.10
N LYS A 58 -10.92 6.56 26.50
CA LYS A 58 -10.09 7.65 27.02
C LYS A 58 -10.82 9.01 27.02
N ALA A 59 -11.65 9.27 26.02
CA ALA A 59 -12.45 10.49 25.97
C ALA A 59 -13.49 10.52 27.11
N LYS A 60 -14.18 9.39 27.32
CA LYS A 60 -15.14 9.22 28.41
C LYS A 60 -14.49 9.40 29.78
N GLU A 61 -13.31 8.84 29.99
CA GLU A 61 -12.51 9.02 31.21
C GLU A 61 -12.15 10.50 31.45
N GLN A 62 -12.00 11.29 30.39
CA GLN A 62 -11.73 12.73 30.46
C GLN A 62 -13.00 13.59 30.48
N GLY A 63 -14.19 12.99 30.53
CA GLY A 63 -15.46 13.72 30.44
C GLY A 63 -15.66 14.43 29.10
N LYS A 64 -14.97 13.99 28.04
CA LYS A 64 -15.06 14.56 26.69
C LYS A 64 -15.94 13.69 25.80
N GLU A 65 -16.74 14.36 25.00
CA GLU A 65 -17.46 13.73 23.90
C GLU A 65 -16.64 13.90 22.61
N ILE A 66 -16.53 12.84 21.82
CA ILE A 66 -15.87 12.88 20.52
C ILE A 66 -16.95 12.74 19.44
N PRO A 67 -16.99 13.66 18.46
CA PRO A 67 -17.91 13.56 17.34
C PRO A 67 -17.74 12.26 16.55
N ASP A 68 -18.84 11.67 16.06
CA ASP A 68 -18.79 10.40 15.33
C ASP A 68 -17.97 10.46 14.02
N ASN A 69 -17.88 11.65 13.40
CA ASN A 69 -17.09 11.86 12.18
C ASN A 69 -15.56 11.67 12.38
N TYR A 70 -15.09 11.61 13.62
CA TYR A 70 -13.70 11.31 13.94
C TYR A 70 -13.34 9.87 13.59
N ARG A 71 -14.29 8.94 13.74
CA ARG A 71 -14.10 7.55 13.34
C ARG A 71 -13.90 7.43 11.83
N ASP A 72 -14.68 8.17 11.06
CA ASP A 72 -14.56 8.18 9.59
C ASP A 72 -13.25 8.83 9.14
N SER A 73 -12.81 9.86 9.85
CA SER A 73 -11.51 10.49 9.60
C SER A 73 -10.36 9.53 9.91
N LEU A 74 -10.44 8.80 11.02
CA LEU A 74 -9.48 7.75 11.37
C LEU A 74 -9.44 6.67 10.28
N TYR A 75 -10.60 6.19 9.82
CA TYR A 75 -10.67 5.22 8.71
C TYR A 75 -9.97 5.72 7.45
N LYS A 76 -10.20 6.98 7.05
CA LYS A 76 -9.55 7.56 5.87
C LYS A 76 -8.03 7.60 6.03
N ILE A 77 -7.53 7.91 7.22
CA ILE A 77 -6.08 7.92 7.52
C ILE A 77 -5.50 6.50 7.45
N GLU A 78 -6.12 5.52 8.11
CA GLU A 78 -5.66 4.12 8.09
C GLU A 78 -5.65 3.55 6.66
N LEU A 79 -6.70 3.84 5.89
CA LEU A 79 -6.81 3.44 4.49
C LEU A 79 -5.68 4.06 3.65
N TYR A 80 -5.49 5.37 3.79
CA TYR A 80 -4.46 6.09 3.06
C TYR A 80 -3.04 5.60 3.41
N GLN A 81 -2.78 5.33 4.69
CA GLN A 81 -1.50 4.78 5.16
C GLN A 81 -1.22 3.41 4.55
N CYS A 82 -2.21 2.50 4.62
CA CYS A 82 -2.09 1.17 4.03
C CYS A 82 -1.79 1.25 2.53
N VAL A 83 -2.58 2.03 1.78
CA VAL A 83 -2.42 2.19 0.33
C VAL A 83 -1.03 2.74 0.00
N THR A 84 -0.59 3.75 0.73
CA THR A 84 0.71 4.40 0.49
C THR A 84 1.87 3.44 0.77
N ILE A 85 1.82 2.69 1.87
CA ILE A 85 2.85 1.68 2.23
C ILE A 85 2.92 0.58 1.16
N GLN A 86 1.77 0.05 0.72
CA GLN A 86 1.72 -0.98 -0.31
C GLN A 86 2.27 -0.48 -1.64
N LYS A 87 1.93 0.76 -2.05
CA LYS A 87 2.51 1.39 -3.24
C LYS A 87 4.03 1.55 -3.12
N ILE A 88 4.55 1.92 -1.94
CA ILE A 88 6.00 1.99 -1.69
C ILE A 88 6.64 0.61 -1.84
N GLN A 89 6.03 -0.44 -1.29
CA GLN A 89 6.52 -1.81 -1.41
C GLN A 89 6.57 -2.27 -2.87
N ILE A 90 5.52 -2.00 -3.65
CA ILE A 90 5.49 -2.26 -5.09
C ILE A 90 6.62 -1.52 -5.80
N MET A 91 6.79 -0.21 -5.55
CA MET A 91 7.86 0.58 -6.18
C MET A 91 9.26 0.04 -5.83
N ASN A 92 9.48 -0.42 -4.60
CA ASN A 92 10.76 -1.02 -4.20
C ASN A 92 11.00 -2.37 -4.87
N MET A 93 9.97 -3.21 -5.03
CA MET A 93 10.08 -4.46 -5.78
C MET A 93 10.43 -4.19 -7.24
N VAL A 94 9.77 -3.21 -7.87
CA VAL A 94 10.05 -2.78 -9.24
C VAL A 94 11.48 -2.28 -9.39
N LYS A 95 11.95 -1.43 -8.46
CA LYS A 95 13.35 -0.97 -8.43
C LYS A 95 14.34 -2.13 -8.38
N GLY A 96 14.03 -3.19 -7.64
CA GLY A 96 14.89 -4.37 -7.51
C GLY A 96 14.98 -5.25 -8.76
N ILE A 97 14.02 -5.16 -9.68
CA ILE A 97 13.94 -6.00 -10.89
C ILE A 97 14.14 -5.22 -12.20
N THR A 98 14.34 -3.90 -12.12
CA THR A 98 14.54 -3.02 -13.29
C THR A 98 15.96 -2.49 -13.35
N SER A 99 16.45 -2.19 -14.56
CA SER A 99 17.73 -1.51 -14.70
C SER A 99 17.63 -0.05 -14.25
N GLU A 100 18.76 0.57 -13.89
CA GLU A 100 18.79 1.99 -13.51
C GLU A 100 18.23 2.92 -14.60
N SER A 101 18.49 2.61 -15.88
CA SER A 101 17.98 3.39 -17.01
C SER A 101 16.46 3.32 -17.09
N GLU A 102 15.87 2.14 -16.93
CA GLU A 102 14.42 1.94 -16.94
C GLU A 102 13.75 2.58 -15.71
N TRP A 103 14.34 2.41 -14.53
CA TRP A 103 13.91 3.04 -13.28
C TRP A 103 13.86 4.58 -13.39
N SER A 104 14.89 5.16 -14.01
CA SER A 104 14.95 6.60 -14.26
C SER A 104 13.89 7.05 -15.26
N LYS A 105 13.74 6.33 -16.39
CA LYS A 105 12.73 6.64 -17.42
C LYS A 105 11.30 6.61 -16.90
N MET A 106 10.99 5.73 -15.96
CA MET A 106 9.66 5.66 -15.34
C MET A 106 9.45 6.67 -14.20
N GLY A 107 10.43 7.51 -13.88
CA GLY A 107 10.34 8.48 -12.79
C GLY A 107 10.22 7.82 -11.41
N GLY A 108 10.82 6.64 -11.25
CA GLY A 108 10.65 5.81 -10.06
C GLY A 108 11.11 6.51 -8.78
N GLU A 109 12.25 7.21 -8.82
CA GLU A 109 12.81 7.90 -7.66
C GLU A 109 11.92 9.05 -7.18
N THR A 110 11.41 9.86 -8.10
CA THR A 110 10.46 10.94 -7.80
C THR A 110 9.17 10.40 -7.20
N THR A 111 8.64 9.31 -7.75
CA THR A 111 7.41 8.66 -7.27
C THR A 111 7.61 8.08 -5.86
N LEU A 112 8.70 7.37 -5.63
CA LEU A 112 9.02 6.79 -4.33
C LEU A 112 9.23 7.88 -3.27
N LYS A 113 9.93 8.97 -3.61
CA LYS A 113 10.11 10.14 -2.73
C LYS A 113 8.76 10.80 -2.38
N ARG A 114 7.87 10.97 -3.37
CA ARG A 114 6.52 11.52 -3.16
C ARG A 114 5.72 10.66 -2.18
N LEU A 115 5.66 9.35 -2.41
CA LEU A 115 4.92 8.43 -1.54
C LEU A 115 5.47 8.41 -0.11
N ASN A 116 6.79 8.42 0.06
CA ASN A 116 7.39 8.51 1.40
C ASN A 116 7.05 9.82 2.13
N ASN A 117 7.03 10.94 1.39
CA ASN A 117 6.62 12.22 1.96
C ASN A 117 5.13 12.26 2.30
N GLU A 118 4.28 11.63 1.49
CA GLU A 118 2.86 11.43 1.76
C GLU A 118 2.64 10.62 3.03
N LEU A 119 3.35 9.50 3.19
CA LEU A 119 3.27 8.67 4.40
C LEU A 119 3.67 9.45 5.66
N LYS A 120 4.75 10.23 5.60
CA LYS A 120 5.22 11.06 6.73
C LYS A 120 4.22 12.11 7.19
N LYS A 121 3.28 12.55 6.34
CA LYS A 121 2.25 13.53 6.72
C LYS A 121 1.11 12.90 7.53
N THR A 122 1.09 11.58 7.66
CA THR A 122 0.03 10.84 8.36
C THR A 122 0.48 10.20 9.68
N ILE A 123 1.78 10.24 9.96
CA ILE A 123 2.42 9.79 11.21
C ILE A 123 2.70 11.02 12.06
#